data_AF-A0A8H4SGE4-F1
#
_entry.id   AF-A0A8H4SGE4-F1
#
_cell.length_a   1.000
_cell.length_b   1.000
_cell.length_c   1.000
_cell.angle_alpha   90.00
_cell.angle_beta   90.00
_cell.angle_gamma   90.00
#
_symmetry.space_group_name_H-M   'P 1'
#
loop_
_entity.id
_entity.type
_entity.pdbx_description
1 polymer ?
#
loop_
_entity_poly.entity_id
_entity_poly.type
_entity_poly.pdbx_seq_one_letter_code
_entity_poly.pdbx_strand_id
1 'polypeptide(L)'
;MASQRKSHVFRVTGLSRELPDGELKTALQEALNDNLTDDERSHLKAEITIVPSCYVSDTERAALVQFRGGVPQFLYELRVDPLGDWQVEVGDNDINFDCHFFGFTQLYAPDDNERVAADIIAIAGLDGHAYGSWQGRGNLGRMWLRDFLSKDLPQCRTMIYGYNSKLSSHGVDTILDYGRELMEEIKKVRNTKELQQRPLIFIAHSFGGIIMAHCLVKAIQTMEEDHPAITSLHRATYGMVLFAIPHKGLVMDDIQQMLAGDQSHPRERLLQQISSKSDLLIHQLADFKNLIRDRKVVSFYETEQTRQLVLDSESGRWKRTGDFVTTVGADSALLQLPDHVEDKVPLHADHSMVVKFDTRNAAGYRTAVDKLRQFSKDAPSVVAARFTQTRAKPPPCSTVPFKKDPMFVGREAVISAIQEGHKAIGQRHERVALVGLAGVG
;
A
#
# COMPACT_ATOMS: atom_id res chain seq x y z
N MET A 1 -16.88 35.60 -4.96
CA MET A 1 -16.75 34.59 -3.88
C MET A 1 -15.26 34.36 -3.66
N ALA A 2 -14.74 34.69 -2.47
CA ALA A 2 -13.31 34.57 -2.20
C ALA A 2 -12.85 33.12 -2.43
N SER A 3 -11.91 32.95 -3.36
CA SER A 3 -11.16 31.71 -3.55
C SER A 3 -10.50 31.36 -2.21
N GLN A 4 -11.16 30.52 -1.40
CA GLN A 4 -10.58 30.03 -0.15
C GLN A 4 -9.34 29.21 -0.53
N ARG A 5 -8.18 29.80 -0.24
CA ARG A 5 -6.86 29.26 -0.58
C ARG A 5 -6.76 27.82 -0.07
N LYS A 6 -6.47 26.89 -0.98
CA LYS A 6 -6.28 25.46 -0.68
C LYS A 6 -5.31 25.31 0.50
N SER A 7 -5.64 24.47 1.48
CA SER A 7 -4.71 24.15 2.55
C SER A 7 -3.66 23.16 2.06
N HIS A 8 -2.40 23.37 2.45
CA HIS A 8 -1.29 22.49 2.08
C HIS A 8 -0.75 21.80 3.32
N VAL A 9 -0.53 20.49 3.25
CA VAL A 9 -0.03 19.68 4.36
C VAL A 9 1.36 19.19 4.01
N PHE A 10 2.32 19.43 4.90
CA PHE A 10 3.69 18.95 4.82
C PHE A 10 3.93 17.95 5.96
N ARG A 11 4.79 16.97 5.70
CA ARG A 11 5.34 16.11 6.75
C ARG A 11 6.65 16.71 7.21
N VAL A 12 6.87 16.63 8.51
CA VAL A 12 8.10 17.07 9.17
C VAL A 12 8.70 15.88 9.89
N THR A 13 9.96 15.56 9.65
CA THR A 13 10.72 14.48 10.31
C THR A 13 11.99 15.01 10.96
N GLY A 14 12.67 14.20 11.78
CA GLY A 14 13.87 14.63 12.53
C GLY A 14 13.58 15.36 13.84
N LEU A 15 12.32 15.32 14.33
CA LEU A 15 11.96 15.92 15.61
C LEU A 15 12.43 15.05 16.77
N SER A 16 13.06 15.61 17.80
CA SER A 16 13.54 14.83 18.95
C SER A 16 12.38 14.15 19.71
N ARG A 17 12.56 12.88 20.07
CA ARG A 17 11.62 12.12 20.91
C ARG A 17 11.70 12.49 22.40
N GLU A 18 12.81 13.09 22.83
CA GLU A 18 13.05 13.40 24.25
C GLU A 18 12.18 14.56 24.74
N LEU A 19 11.81 15.46 23.82
CA LEU A 19 10.99 16.62 24.14
C LEU A 19 9.50 16.26 24.17
N PRO A 20 8.73 16.79 25.13
CA PRO A 20 7.27 16.70 25.13
C PRO A 20 6.64 17.33 23.87
N ASP A 21 5.49 16.82 23.45
CA ASP A 21 4.76 17.32 22.27
C ASP A 21 4.52 18.84 22.29
N GLY A 22 4.31 19.44 23.48
CA GLY A 22 4.14 20.88 23.63
C GLY A 22 5.41 21.68 23.32
N GLU A 23 6.57 21.18 23.73
CA GLU A 23 7.87 21.80 23.47
C GLU A 23 8.26 21.63 22.00
N LEU A 24 8.07 20.44 21.42
CA LEU A 24 8.26 20.19 19.99
C LEU A 24 7.40 21.12 19.12
N LYS A 25 6.13 21.30 19.50
CA LYS A 25 5.23 22.19 18.79
C LYS A 25 5.70 23.65 18.88
N THR A 26 6.25 24.05 20.02
CA THR A 26 6.74 25.42 20.24
C THR A 26 8.02 25.65 19.42
N ALA A 27 8.99 24.75 19.50
CA ALA A 27 10.22 24.81 18.72
C ALA A 27 9.95 24.79 17.20
N LEU A 28 9.03 23.94 16.74
CA LEU A 28 8.64 23.93 15.34
C LEU A 28 7.91 25.22 14.94
N GLN A 29 7.06 25.77 15.81
CA GLN A 29 6.38 27.04 15.54
C GLN A 29 7.37 28.22 15.46
N GLU A 30 8.41 28.23 16.31
CA GLU A 30 9.50 29.20 16.27
C GLU A 30 10.30 29.07 14.97
N ALA A 31 10.73 27.85 14.62
CA ALA A 31 11.43 27.59 13.37
C ALA A 31 10.61 28.00 12.13
N LEU A 32 9.30 27.75 12.14
CA LEU A 32 8.40 28.24 11.11
C LEU A 32 8.39 29.77 11.06
N ASN A 33 8.22 30.43 12.21
CA ASN A 33 8.19 31.89 12.26
C ASN A 33 9.49 32.48 11.72
N ASP A 34 10.65 31.97 12.12
CA ASP A 34 11.96 32.46 11.70
C ASP A 34 12.18 32.40 10.17
N ASN A 35 11.53 31.45 9.50
CA ASN A 35 11.59 31.30 8.04
C ASN A 35 10.44 32.00 7.29
N LEU A 36 9.43 32.50 7.99
CA LEU A 36 8.32 33.26 7.41
C LEU A 36 8.65 34.76 7.36
N THR A 37 8.34 35.38 6.22
CA THR A 37 8.39 36.86 6.09
C THR A 37 7.32 37.52 6.96
N ASP A 38 7.50 38.81 7.29
CA ASP A 38 6.53 39.56 8.11
C ASP A 38 5.12 39.59 7.48
N ASP A 39 5.04 39.69 6.15
CA ASP A 39 3.76 39.62 5.42
C ASP A 39 3.11 38.25 5.61
N GLU A 40 3.87 37.16 5.42
CA GLU A 40 3.38 35.79 5.60
C GLU A 40 2.94 35.50 7.02
N ARG A 41 3.65 35.98 8.05
CA ARG A 41 3.26 35.82 9.46
C ARG A 41 1.88 36.42 9.76
N SER A 42 1.47 37.44 9.01
CA SER A 42 0.17 38.10 9.20
C SER A 42 -1.02 37.34 8.59
N HIS A 43 -0.79 36.49 7.58
CA HIS A 43 -1.87 35.89 6.79
C HIS A 43 -1.79 34.36 6.61
N LEU A 44 -0.63 33.76 6.83
CA LEU A 44 -0.47 32.31 6.87
C LEU A 44 -0.69 31.81 8.29
N LYS A 45 -1.51 30.75 8.41
CA LYS A 45 -1.72 30.05 9.68
C LYS A 45 -1.21 28.62 9.55
N ALA A 46 -0.22 28.27 10.36
CA ALA A 46 0.26 26.91 10.51
C ALA A 46 -0.54 26.17 11.60
N GLU A 47 -1.03 24.97 11.27
CA GLU A 47 -1.60 24.04 12.24
C GLU A 47 -0.67 22.83 12.35
N ILE A 48 0.04 22.76 13.48
CA ILE A 48 1.02 21.70 13.78
C ILE A 48 0.35 20.59 14.60
N THR A 49 0.50 19.35 14.13
CA THR A 49 0.12 18.13 14.85
C THR A 49 1.33 17.23 14.98
N ILE A 50 1.80 17.00 16.21
CA ILE A 50 2.85 16.01 16.48
C ILE A 50 2.24 14.61 16.35
N VAL A 51 2.96 13.71 15.69
CA VAL A 51 2.56 12.32 15.48
C VAL A 51 3.73 11.37 15.78
N PRO A 52 3.46 10.13 16.21
CA PRO A 52 4.52 9.14 16.40
C PRO A 52 5.26 8.87 15.08
N SER A 53 6.58 8.68 15.15
CA SER A 53 7.34 8.18 13.99
C SER A 53 6.96 6.74 13.69
N CYS A 54 6.90 6.40 12.40
CA CYS A 54 6.70 5.01 11.99
C CYS A 54 7.94 4.15 12.17
N TYR A 55 9.11 4.79 12.10
CA TYR A 55 10.41 4.17 12.11
C TYR A 55 10.98 4.23 13.51
N VAL A 56 11.42 3.09 14.01
CA VAL A 56 12.11 3.02 15.30
C VAL A 56 13.57 3.38 15.07
N SER A 57 13.86 4.66 14.86
CA SER A 57 15.06 5.25 15.45
C SER A 57 14.63 5.74 16.83
N ASP A 58 15.36 5.40 17.88
CA ASP A 58 14.94 5.68 19.27
C ASP A 58 14.83 7.18 19.60
N THR A 59 15.10 8.06 18.63
CA THR A 59 15.31 9.49 18.80
C THR A 59 14.27 10.35 18.08
N GLU A 60 13.36 9.81 17.26
CA GLU A 60 12.57 10.65 16.35
C GLU A 60 11.03 10.61 16.51
N ARG A 61 10.43 11.78 16.34
CA ARG A 61 9.01 12.08 16.16
C ARG A 61 8.81 12.68 14.77
N ALA A 62 7.56 12.73 14.34
CA ALA A 62 7.18 13.42 13.12
C ALA A 62 6.08 14.45 13.43
N ALA A 63 5.86 15.38 12.52
CA ALA A 63 4.72 16.28 12.59
C ALA A 63 4.04 16.42 11.23
N LEU A 64 2.75 16.74 11.28
CA LEU A 64 1.98 17.17 10.13
C LEU A 64 1.72 18.67 10.28
N VAL A 65 2.23 19.46 9.35
CA VAL A 65 2.08 20.91 9.35
C VAL A 65 1.14 21.31 8.23
N GLN A 66 -0.03 21.81 8.59
CA GLN A 66 -1.03 22.29 7.64
C GLN A 66 -0.99 23.82 7.57
N PHE A 67 -0.64 24.37 6.41
CA PHE A 67 -0.71 25.80 6.15
C PHE A 67 -2.07 26.16 5.55
N ARG A 68 -2.74 27.12 6.17
CA ARG A 68 -3.90 27.82 5.64
C ARG A 68 -3.47 29.18 5.13
N GLY A 69 -3.98 29.59 3.98
CA GLY A 69 -3.66 30.89 3.38
C GLY A 69 -2.56 30.85 2.32
N GLY A 70 -1.97 29.69 2.02
CA GLY A 70 -0.93 29.54 1.00
C GLY A 70 0.15 28.54 1.41
N VAL A 71 1.16 28.37 0.55
CA VAL A 71 2.42 27.71 0.90
C VAL A 71 3.43 28.80 1.22
N PRO A 72 4.16 28.70 2.35
CA PRO A 72 5.26 29.61 2.66
C PRO A 72 6.31 29.68 1.55
N GLN A 73 6.93 30.84 1.38
CA GLN A 73 7.94 31.09 0.35
C GLN A 73 9.12 30.11 0.46
N PHE A 74 9.58 29.81 1.69
CA PHE A 74 10.68 28.88 1.91
C PHE A 74 10.34 27.42 1.53
N LEU A 75 9.05 27.05 1.51
CA LEU A 75 8.57 25.74 1.05
C LEU A 75 8.06 25.77 -0.40
N TYR A 76 8.19 26.90 -1.10
CA TYR A 76 7.69 27.04 -2.45
C TYR A 76 8.46 26.14 -3.44
N GLU A 77 9.73 25.85 -3.18
CA GLU A 77 10.49 24.90 -4.02
C GLU A 77 9.87 23.51 -4.03
N LEU A 78 9.30 23.05 -2.91
CA LEU A 78 8.55 21.79 -2.82
C LEU A 78 7.22 21.81 -3.62
N ARG A 79 6.76 22.98 -4.06
CA ARG A 79 5.64 23.09 -5.03
C ARG A 79 6.11 22.90 -6.47
N VAL A 80 7.37 23.24 -6.76
CA VAL A 80 8.00 23.16 -8.07
C VAL A 80 8.58 21.77 -8.29
N ASP A 81 9.30 21.26 -7.30
CA ASP A 81 9.77 19.87 -7.22
C ASP A 81 9.11 19.16 -6.02
N PRO A 82 7.93 18.56 -6.22
CA PRO A 82 7.22 17.85 -5.15
C PRO A 82 7.93 16.61 -4.63
N LEU A 83 9.01 16.16 -5.27
CA LEU A 83 9.80 15.00 -4.86
C LEU A 83 11.02 15.38 -4.01
N GLY A 84 11.28 16.67 -3.86
CA GLY A 84 12.36 17.19 -3.03
C GLY A 84 12.03 17.21 -1.54
N ASP A 85 13.05 17.60 -0.80
CA ASP A 85 13.11 17.74 0.65
C ASP A 85 13.63 19.15 0.97
N TRP A 86 13.16 19.75 2.06
CA TRP A 86 13.68 21.03 2.57
C TRP A 86 14.09 20.89 4.03
N GLN A 87 15.33 21.25 4.35
CA GLN A 87 15.94 20.99 5.65
C GLN A 87 16.22 22.28 6.41
N VAL A 88 16.09 22.24 7.74
CA VAL A 88 16.44 23.33 8.65
C VAL A 88 16.96 22.80 9.97
N GLU A 89 17.98 23.46 10.51
CA GLU A 89 18.53 23.16 11.83
C GLU A 89 17.64 23.76 12.93
N VAL A 90 17.27 22.97 13.92
CA VAL A 90 16.50 23.41 15.11
C VAL A 90 17.15 22.83 16.36
N GLY A 91 17.85 23.69 17.10
CA GLY A 91 18.72 23.26 18.19
C GLY A 91 19.86 22.43 17.63
N ASP A 92 20.08 21.24 18.20
CA ASP A 92 21.12 20.29 17.74
C ASP A 92 20.59 19.25 16.72
N ASN A 93 19.37 19.42 16.18
CA ASN A 93 18.74 18.46 15.27
C ASN A 93 18.43 19.08 13.90
N ASP A 94 18.59 18.27 12.85
CA ASP A 94 18.12 18.60 11.51
C ASP A 94 16.65 18.17 11.34
N ILE A 95 15.80 19.12 11.02
CA ILE A 95 14.40 18.89 10.69
C ILE A 95 14.22 18.91 9.19
N ASN A 96 13.50 17.93 8.65
CA ASN A 96 13.20 17.83 7.23
C ASN A 96 11.71 18.01 6.93
N PHE A 97 11.40 18.83 5.95
CA PHE A 97 10.07 19.05 5.39
C PHE A 97 9.95 18.35 4.04
N ASP A 98 8.90 17.56 3.88
CA ASP A 98 8.51 17.00 2.60
C ASP A 98 7.02 17.15 2.33
N CYS A 99 6.65 17.10 1.05
CA CYS A 99 5.25 17.06 0.65
C CYS A 99 4.86 15.76 -0.07
N HIS A 100 5.80 14.86 -0.38
CA HIS A 100 5.53 13.61 -1.10
C HIS A 100 5.03 12.49 -0.18
N PHE A 101 5.39 12.52 1.11
CA PHE A 101 5.04 11.50 2.12
C PHE A 101 5.53 10.09 1.74
N PHE A 102 6.72 9.97 1.15
CA PHE A 102 7.28 8.64 0.79
C PHE A 102 7.72 7.89 2.05
N GLY A 103 7.61 6.56 1.99
CA GLY A 103 7.68 5.72 3.17
C GLY A 103 6.38 5.76 3.99
N PHE A 104 6.46 5.33 5.23
CA PHE A 104 5.34 5.27 6.16
C PHE A 104 5.19 6.58 6.93
N THR A 105 3.95 7.05 7.02
CA THR A 105 3.59 8.19 7.88
C THR A 105 2.39 7.81 8.74
N GLN A 106 2.54 7.90 10.06
CA GLN A 106 1.44 7.70 10.99
C GLN A 106 0.60 8.97 11.06
N LEU A 107 -0.72 8.82 11.04
CA LEU A 107 -1.62 9.95 10.89
C LEU A 107 -2.07 10.58 12.21
N TYR A 108 -2.06 9.81 13.29
CA TYR A 108 -2.46 10.23 14.63
C TYR A 108 -1.85 9.29 15.69
N ALA A 109 -1.72 9.77 16.92
CA ALA A 109 -1.38 8.93 18.07
C ALA A 109 -2.60 8.10 18.50
N PRO A 110 -2.45 6.77 18.69
CA PRO A 110 -3.49 5.97 19.33
C PRO A 110 -3.74 6.41 20.77
N ASP A 111 -4.87 6.00 21.35
CA ASP A 111 -5.16 6.23 22.76
C ASP A 111 -4.12 5.51 23.66
N ASP A 112 -3.39 6.28 24.47
CA ASP A 112 -2.33 5.77 25.35
C ASP A 112 -2.88 4.89 26.50
N ASN A 113 -4.19 4.93 26.75
CA ASN A 113 -4.83 4.14 27.81
C ASN A 113 -5.06 2.67 27.43
N GLU A 114 -4.98 2.32 26.15
CA GLU A 114 -5.26 0.98 25.65
C GLU A 114 -4.14 0.44 24.76
N ARG A 115 -4.01 -0.89 24.71
CA ARG A 115 -3.10 -1.52 23.76
C ARG A 115 -3.64 -1.34 22.34
N VAL A 116 -2.77 -0.94 21.42
CA VAL A 116 -3.11 -0.81 19.98
C VAL A 116 -3.72 -2.11 19.45
N ALA A 117 -4.98 -2.02 19.00
CA ALA A 117 -5.76 -3.18 18.57
C ALA A 117 -5.31 -3.74 17.21
N ALA A 118 -4.95 -2.86 16.28
CA ALA A 118 -4.51 -3.22 14.94
C ALA A 118 -3.65 -2.10 14.32
N ASP A 119 -2.78 -2.49 13.38
CA ASP A 119 -2.17 -1.58 12.42
C ASP A 119 -3.08 -1.48 11.18
N ILE A 120 -3.30 -0.27 10.68
CA ILE A 120 -4.01 0.01 9.42
C ILE A 120 -2.99 0.63 8.46
N ILE A 121 -2.79 0.02 7.29
CA ILE A 121 -1.88 0.53 6.26
C ILE A 121 -2.69 0.94 5.02
N ALA A 122 -2.67 2.23 4.70
CA ALA A 122 -3.33 2.80 3.54
C ALA A 122 -2.34 3.04 2.37
N ILE A 123 -2.65 2.51 1.18
CA ILE A 123 -1.79 2.52 -0.01
C ILE A 123 -2.54 3.17 -1.17
N ALA A 124 -2.04 4.32 -1.64
CA ALA A 124 -2.65 5.08 -2.74
C ALA A 124 -2.38 4.43 -4.11
N GLY A 125 -3.08 4.89 -5.16
CA GLY A 125 -2.88 4.41 -6.53
C GLY A 125 -1.76 5.09 -7.32
N LEU A 126 -1.60 4.67 -8.57
CA LEU A 126 -0.67 5.20 -9.57
C LEU A 126 -0.90 6.70 -9.77
N ASP A 127 0.18 7.45 -9.90
CA ASP A 127 0.18 8.93 -9.98
C ASP A 127 -0.48 9.63 -8.77
N GLY A 128 -0.92 8.86 -7.77
CA GLY A 128 -1.54 9.33 -6.56
C GLY A 128 -0.55 10.09 -5.66
N HIS A 129 -1.07 10.96 -4.80
CA HIS A 129 -0.30 11.56 -3.73
C HIS A 129 -0.61 10.80 -2.44
N ALA A 130 0.40 10.33 -1.70
CA ALA A 130 0.17 9.42 -0.58
C ALA A 130 -0.81 9.97 0.47
N TYR A 131 -0.68 11.25 0.84
CA TYR A 131 -1.66 11.96 1.67
C TYR A 131 -2.90 12.44 0.87
N GLY A 132 -2.69 13.21 -0.20
CA GLY A 132 -3.75 13.91 -0.94
C GLY A 132 -4.76 13.01 -1.67
N SER A 133 -4.42 11.75 -1.95
CA SER A 133 -5.35 10.78 -2.56
C SER A 133 -6.57 10.53 -1.67
N TRP A 134 -6.41 10.62 -0.35
CA TRP A 134 -7.45 10.37 0.65
C TRP A 134 -8.15 11.66 1.12
N GLN A 135 -7.78 12.81 0.55
CA GLN A 135 -8.34 14.10 0.92
C GLN A 135 -9.59 14.41 0.10
N GLY A 136 -10.70 14.65 0.78
CA GLY A 136 -11.94 15.15 0.21
C GLY A 136 -11.77 16.45 -0.58
N ARG A 137 -12.66 16.69 -1.54
CA ARG A 137 -12.73 17.92 -2.35
C ARG A 137 -13.66 18.98 -1.75
N GLY A 138 -14.33 18.67 -0.64
CA GLY A 138 -15.14 19.62 0.12
C GLY A 138 -14.32 20.80 0.64
N ASN A 139 -15.03 21.88 1.02
CA ASN A 139 -14.45 23.15 1.48
C ASN A 139 -13.49 23.02 2.67
N LEU A 140 -13.66 22.01 3.52
CA LEU A 140 -12.79 21.76 4.67
C LEU A 140 -11.52 20.96 4.33
N GLY A 141 -11.41 20.40 3.11
CA GLY A 141 -10.26 19.62 2.67
C GLY A 141 -9.90 18.48 3.62
N ARG A 142 -10.90 17.76 4.13
CA ARG A 142 -10.69 16.73 5.15
C ARG A 142 -10.02 15.49 4.58
N MET A 143 -9.00 14.98 5.26
CA MET A 143 -8.36 13.71 4.92
C MET A 143 -8.89 12.65 5.88
N TRP A 144 -9.81 11.82 5.42
CA TRP A 144 -10.68 11.02 6.31
C TRP A 144 -9.92 10.00 7.17
N LEU A 145 -8.80 9.45 6.67
CA LEU A 145 -7.94 8.54 7.45
C LEU A 145 -7.28 9.23 8.65
N ARG A 146 -7.15 10.56 8.62
CA ARG A 146 -6.62 11.37 9.72
C ARG A 146 -7.74 12.04 10.51
N ASP A 147 -8.57 12.83 9.84
CA ASP A 147 -9.47 13.78 10.49
C ASP A 147 -10.75 13.14 11.04
N PHE A 148 -11.15 11.99 10.48
CA PHE A 148 -12.35 11.25 10.90
C PHE A 148 -11.96 9.97 11.63
N LEU A 149 -11.09 9.15 11.04
CA LEU A 149 -10.72 7.84 11.57
C LEU A 149 -10.02 7.92 12.93
N SER A 150 -9.27 8.99 13.23
CA SER A 150 -8.70 9.22 14.57
C SER A 150 -9.74 9.25 15.69
N LYS A 151 -10.97 9.69 15.40
CA LYS A 151 -12.08 9.75 16.36
C LYS A 151 -12.88 8.47 16.41
N ASP A 152 -12.92 7.76 15.28
CA ASP A 152 -13.76 6.58 15.11
C ASP A 152 -13.02 5.27 15.42
N LEU A 153 -11.68 5.27 15.34
CA LEU A 153 -10.76 4.17 15.67
C LEU A 153 -9.50 4.71 16.40
N PRO A 154 -9.65 5.36 17.57
CA PRO A 154 -8.52 5.86 18.35
C PRO A 154 -7.58 4.74 18.83
N GLN A 155 -8.04 3.50 18.94
CA GLN A 155 -7.25 2.34 19.35
C GLN A 155 -6.40 1.72 18.21
N CYS A 156 -6.50 2.22 16.97
CA CYS A 156 -5.77 1.69 15.83
C CYS A 156 -4.59 2.59 15.44
N ARG A 157 -3.46 1.97 15.09
CA ARG A 157 -2.33 2.68 14.49
C ARG A 157 -2.55 2.79 13.00
N THR A 158 -3.02 3.95 12.53
CA THR A 158 -3.26 4.19 11.10
C THR A 158 -2.09 4.90 10.43
N MET A 159 -1.59 4.29 9.36
CA MET A 159 -0.45 4.77 8.57
C MET A 159 -0.82 4.84 7.09
N ILE A 160 -0.26 5.82 6.38
CA ILE A 160 -0.18 5.80 4.91
C ILE A 160 1.20 5.33 4.48
N TYR A 161 1.26 4.64 3.34
CA TYR A 161 2.49 4.33 2.64
C TYR A 161 2.56 5.12 1.33
N GLY A 162 3.58 5.96 1.19
CA GLY A 162 3.88 6.68 -0.04
C GLY A 162 5.07 6.09 -0.78
N TYR A 163 4.98 6.14 -2.10
CA TYR A 163 5.98 5.62 -3.02
C TYR A 163 5.92 6.42 -4.33
N ASN A 164 7.03 6.47 -5.07
CA ASN A 164 7.09 7.28 -6.29
C ASN A 164 6.43 6.55 -7.47
N SER A 165 5.14 6.78 -7.64
CA SER A 165 4.35 6.32 -8.79
C SER A 165 3.96 7.44 -9.75
N LYS A 166 4.65 8.58 -9.68
CA LYS A 166 4.36 9.74 -10.53
C LYS A 166 4.66 9.42 -11.97
N LEU A 167 3.67 9.62 -12.85
CA LEU A 167 3.85 9.37 -14.28
C LEU A 167 4.77 10.39 -14.93
N SER A 168 4.92 11.57 -14.33
CA SER A 168 5.90 12.59 -14.72
C SER A 168 7.34 12.27 -14.30
N SER A 169 7.56 11.19 -13.54
CA SER A 169 8.90 10.80 -13.09
C SER A 169 9.53 9.78 -14.04
N HIS A 170 10.85 9.87 -14.20
CA HIS A 170 11.67 8.98 -15.02
C HIS A 170 12.11 7.69 -14.29
N GLY A 171 11.33 7.21 -13.31
CA GLY A 171 11.60 5.93 -12.66
C GLY A 171 11.30 4.74 -13.58
N VAL A 172 12.07 3.67 -13.44
CA VAL A 172 11.95 2.44 -14.25
C VAL A 172 11.25 1.30 -13.50
N ASP A 173 10.69 1.61 -12.32
CA ASP A 173 10.15 0.65 -11.37
C ASP A 173 9.00 -0.16 -11.97
N THR A 174 9.05 -1.46 -11.77
CA THR A 174 8.00 -2.42 -12.13
C THR A 174 7.12 -2.74 -10.91
N ILE A 175 6.05 -3.52 -11.11
CA ILE A 175 5.24 -4.06 -10.00
C ILE A 175 6.11 -4.81 -8.98
N LEU A 176 7.15 -5.52 -9.45
CA LEU A 176 8.07 -6.27 -8.59
C LEU A 176 8.90 -5.33 -7.71
N ASP A 177 9.35 -4.20 -8.27
CA ASP A 177 10.19 -3.24 -7.57
C ASP A 177 9.38 -2.53 -6.48
N TYR A 178 8.17 -2.04 -6.79
CA TYR A 178 7.27 -1.48 -5.79
C TYR A 178 6.87 -2.49 -4.71
N GLY A 179 6.68 -3.76 -5.10
CA GLY A 179 6.43 -4.84 -4.15
C GLY A 179 7.60 -5.04 -3.18
N ARG A 180 8.84 -4.98 -3.69
CA ARG A 180 10.06 -5.06 -2.87
C ARG A 180 10.21 -3.86 -1.96
N GLU A 181 10.00 -2.65 -2.48
CA GLU A 181 10.03 -1.41 -1.69
C GLU A 181 9.04 -1.47 -0.51
N LEU A 182 7.78 -1.84 -0.76
CA LEU A 182 6.78 -1.99 0.30
C LEU A 182 7.22 -3.03 1.33
N MET A 183 7.79 -4.16 0.90
CA MET A 183 8.31 -5.18 1.84
C MET A 183 9.45 -4.62 2.69
N GLU A 184 10.44 -3.94 2.12
CA GLU A 184 11.53 -3.33 2.89
C GLU A 184 11.00 -2.32 3.91
N GLU A 185 10.02 -1.51 3.53
CA GLU A 185 9.39 -0.54 4.43
C GLU A 185 8.58 -1.22 5.54
N ILE A 186 7.88 -2.32 5.24
CA ILE A 186 7.18 -3.14 6.25
C ILE A 186 8.16 -3.72 7.27
N LYS A 187 9.37 -4.14 6.86
CA LYS A 187 10.40 -4.64 7.79
C LYS A 187 10.79 -3.59 8.82
N LYS A 188 10.90 -2.32 8.39
CA LYS A 188 11.27 -1.21 9.26
C LYS A 188 10.18 -0.90 10.30
N VAL A 189 8.91 -0.90 9.89
CA VAL A 189 7.80 -0.50 10.77
C VAL A 189 7.20 -1.64 11.60
N ARG A 190 7.54 -2.90 11.28
CA ARG A 190 7.17 -4.13 12.03
C ARG A 190 8.41 -4.88 12.52
N ASN A 191 9.32 -4.17 13.15
CA ASN A 191 10.62 -4.67 13.57
C ASN A 191 10.62 -5.40 14.92
N THR A 192 9.59 -5.26 15.76
CA THR A 192 9.46 -5.99 17.03
C THR A 192 8.50 -7.17 16.92
N LYS A 193 8.65 -8.18 17.77
CA LYS A 193 7.74 -9.34 17.82
C LYS A 193 6.29 -8.93 18.08
N GLU A 194 6.08 -7.91 18.91
CA GLU A 194 4.74 -7.36 19.12
C GLU A 194 4.16 -6.82 17.82
N LEU A 195 4.90 -5.96 17.12
CA LEU A 195 4.44 -5.36 15.88
C LEU A 195 4.21 -6.42 14.81
N GLN A 196 5.08 -7.43 14.71
CA GLN A 196 4.95 -8.55 13.78
C GLN A 196 3.67 -9.35 13.97
N GLN A 197 3.24 -9.55 15.22
CA GLN A 197 2.04 -10.33 15.56
C GLN A 197 0.77 -9.48 15.68
N ARG A 198 0.90 -8.15 15.73
CA ARG A 198 -0.25 -7.24 15.80
C ARG A 198 -1.12 -7.40 14.55
N PRO A 199 -2.45 -7.46 14.69
CA PRO A 199 -3.34 -7.55 13.54
C PRO A 199 -3.09 -6.43 12.53
N LEU A 200 -3.13 -6.78 11.24
CA LEU A 200 -2.91 -5.86 10.14
C LEU A 200 -4.14 -5.78 9.24
N ILE A 201 -4.57 -4.56 8.94
CA ILE A 201 -5.66 -4.26 8.02
C ILE A 201 -5.12 -3.37 6.91
N PHE A 202 -5.35 -3.75 5.65
CA PHE A 202 -4.98 -2.91 4.52
C PHE A 202 -6.15 -2.06 4.05
N ILE A 203 -5.86 -0.84 3.63
CA ILE A 203 -6.75 0.01 2.84
C ILE A 203 -6.01 0.31 1.55
N ALA A 204 -6.55 -0.07 0.40
CA ALA A 204 -5.83 0.09 -0.85
C ALA A 204 -6.71 0.74 -1.91
N HIS A 205 -6.11 1.58 -2.75
CA HIS A 205 -6.79 2.21 -3.89
C HIS A 205 -6.05 1.89 -5.18
N SER A 206 -6.80 1.51 -6.22
CA SER A 206 -6.27 1.35 -7.57
C SER A 206 -4.97 0.51 -7.59
N PHE A 207 -3.90 1.01 -8.20
CA PHE A 207 -2.58 0.35 -8.26
C PHE A 207 -1.99 -0.04 -6.89
N GLY A 208 -2.32 0.69 -5.81
CA GLY A 208 -1.87 0.34 -4.47
C GLY A 208 -2.33 -1.05 -4.02
N GLY A 209 -3.51 -1.49 -4.49
CA GLY A 209 -4.00 -2.85 -4.22
C GLY A 209 -3.26 -3.93 -5.01
N ILE A 210 -2.74 -3.60 -6.18
CA ILE A 210 -1.87 -4.50 -6.95
C ILE A 210 -0.54 -4.71 -6.21
N ILE A 211 0.09 -3.64 -5.71
CA ILE A 211 1.33 -3.73 -4.92
C ILE A 211 1.09 -4.54 -3.63
N MET A 212 0.01 -4.23 -2.90
CA MET A 212 -0.40 -4.97 -1.71
C MET A 212 -0.57 -6.47 -1.99
N ALA A 213 -1.32 -6.82 -3.04
CA ALA A 213 -1.52 -8.21 -3.43
C ALA A 213 -0.19 -8.90 -3.77
N HIS A 214 0.73 -8.20 -4.47
CA HIS A 214 2.04 -8.74 -4.82
C HIS A 214 2.86 -9.04 -3.56
N CYS A 215 2.90 -8.08 -2.63
CA CYS A 215 3.58 -8.21 -1.35
C CYS A 215 3.05 -9.39 -0.53
N LEU A 216 1.73 -9.57 -0.48
CA LEU A 216 1.10 -10.67 0.27
C LEU A 216 1.35 -12.04 -0.37
N VAL A 217 1.30 -12.13 -1.71
CA VAL A 217 1.67 -13.36 -2.44
C VAL A 217 3.15 -13.69 -2.23
N LYS A 218 4.04 -12.70 -2.21
CA LYS A 218 5.46 -12.91 -1.91
C LYS A 218 5.70 -13.33 -0.47
N ALA A 219 4.95 -12.77 0.48
CA ALA A 219 5.11 -13.09 1.89
C ALA A 219 4.88 -14.59 2.21
N ILE A 220 4.00 -15.28 1.50
CA ILE A 220 3.80 -16.73 1.72
C ILE A 220 4.85 -17.63 1.07
N GLN A 221 5.64 -17.08 0.14
CA GLN A 221 6.75 -17.79 -0.50
C GLN A 221 8.00 -17.76 0.37
N THR A 222 7.99 -17.01 1.48
CA THR A 222 9.11 -16.92 2.42
C THR A 222 9.29 -18.17 3.27
N MET A 223 10.54 -18.42 3.66
CA MET A 223 10.97 -19.49 4.56
C MET A 223 11.14 -18.97 5.99
N GLU A 224 11.29 -19.87 6.97
CA GLU A 224 11.45 -19.47 8.37
C GLU A 224 12.75 -18.68 8.63
N GLU A 225 13.78 -18.87 7.79
CA GLU A 225 15.02 -18.08 7.81
C GLU A 225 14.89 -16.66 7.24
N ASP A 226 13.80 -16.33 6.54
CA ASP A 226 13.58 -14.99 6.01
C ASP A 226 13.19 -13.98 7.11
N HIS A 227 13.22 -12.70 6.77
CA HIS A 227 12.97 -11.63 7.74
C HIS A 227 11.62 -11.80 8.47
N PRO A 228 11.57 -11.85 9.81
CA PRO A 228 10.36 -12.16 10.60
C PRO A 228 9.14 -11.28 10.29
N ALA A 229 9.37 -10.01 9.96
CA ALA A 229 8.30 -9.09 9.55
C ALA A 229 7.55 -9.55 8.29
N ILE A 230 8.24 -10.16 7.33
CA ILE A 230 7.63 -10.63 6.08
C ILE A 230 6.99 -12.01 6.28
N THR A 231 7.68 -12.91 6.98
CA THR A 231 7.15 -14.26 7.26
C THR A 231 5.88 -14.22 8.13
N SER A 232 5.76 -13.22 9.00
CA SER A 232 4.55 -12.97 9.82
C SER A 232 3.44 -12.21 9.07
N LEU A 233 3.75 -11.53 7.96
CA LEU A 233 2.84 -10.59 7.30
C LEU A 233 1.52 -11.24 6.90
N HIS A 234 1.57 -12.42 6.28
CA HIS A 234 0.38 -13.15 5.88
C HIS A 234 -0.49 -13.56 7.08
N ARG A 235 0.12 -14.04 8.17
CA ARG A 235 -0.59 -14.48 9.38
C ARG A 235 -1.23 -13.29 10.11
N ALA A 236 -0.51 -12.17 10.17
CA ALA A 236 -0.95 -10.95 10.81
C ALA A 236 -2.05 -10.22 10.04
N THR A 237 -2.10 -10.34 8.71
CA THR A 237 -3.13 -9.71 7.88
C THR A 237 -4.50 -10.29 8.22
N TYR A 238 -5.40 -9.51 8.78
CA TYR A 238 -6.75 -9.92 9.11
C TYR A 238 -7.72 -9.73 7.95
N GLY A 239 -7.70 -8.54 7.36
CA GLY A 239 -8.64 -8.14 6.31
C GLY A 239 -8.18 -6.91 5.55
N MET A 240 -8.98 -6.52 4.57
CA MET A 240 -8.65 -5.43 3.65
C MET A 240 -9.89 -4.70 3.15
N VAL A 241 -9.74 -3.40 2.94
CA VAL A 241 -10.71 -2.51 2.31
C VAL A 241 -10.13 -2.02 0.99
N LEU A 242 -10.73 -2.41 -0.11
CA LEU A 242 -10.23 -2.28 -1.47
C LEU A 242 -11.09 -1.28 -2.24
N PHE A 243 -10.49 -0.26 -2.83
CA PHE A 243 -11.20 0.78 -3.58
C PHE A 243 -10.78 0.77 -5.05
N ALA A 244 -11.69 0.34 -5.93
CA ALA A 244 -11.51 0.30 -7.38
C ALA A 244 -10.17 -0.33 -7.80
N ILE A 245 -9.82 -1.48 -7.21
CA ILE A 245 -8.56 -2.16 -7.53
C ILE A 245 -8.69 -2.80 -8.92
N PRO A 246 -7.87 -2.44 -9.91
CA PRO A 246 -7.94 -2.98 -11.25
C PRO A 246 -7.30 -4.38 -11.30
N HIS A 247 -7.94 -5.38 -10.68
CA HIS A 247 -7.37 -6.73 -10.58
C HIS A 247 -7.11 -7.38 -11.95
N LYS A 248 -7.84 -6.96 -13.00
CA LYS A 248 -7.66 -7.42 -14.38
C LYS A 248 -7.00 -6.38 -15.29
N GLY A 249 -6.45 -5.32 -14.70
CA GLY A 249 -5.79 -4.21 -15.39
C GLY A 249 -6.66 -2.97 -15.54
N LEU A 250 -6.00 -1.87 -15.88
CA LEU A 250 -6.57 -0.55 -16.11
C LEU A 250 -6.82 -0.31 -17.61
N VAL A 251 -7.85 0.47 -17.92
CA VAL A 251 -7.95 1.14 -19.22
C VAL A 251 -7.05 2.37 -19.18
N MET A 252 -6.07 2.44 -20.08
CA MET A 252 -4.97 3.43 -19.99
C MET A 252 -4.69 4.17 -21.31
N ASP A 253 -5.60 4.15 -22.28
CA ASP A 253 -5.37 4.73 -23.60
C ASP A 253 -5.00 6.23 -23.52
N ASP A 254 -5.69 6.99 -22.66
CA ASP A 254 -5.42 8.42 -22.43
C ASP A 254 -4.10 8.65 -21.68
N ILE A 255 -3.75 7.79 -20.72
CA ILE A 255 -2.47 7.82 -20.00
C ILE A 255 -1.30 7.46 -20.94
N GLN A 256 -1.48 6.49 -21.83
CA GLN A 256 -0.48 6.13 -22.82
C GLN A 256 -0.29 7.26 -23.83
N GLN A 257 -1.37 7.89 -24.30
CA GLN A 257 -1.29 9.09 -25.15
C GLN A 257 -0.56 10.25 -24.47
N MET A 258 -0.79 10.45 -23.18
CA MET A 258 -0.06 11.46 -22.39
C MET A 258 1.45 11.25 -22.44
N LEU A 259 1.91 10.00 -22.46
CA LEU A 259 3.33 9.64 -22.50
C LEU A 259 3.87 9.41 -23.91
N ALA A 260 3.01 9.21 -24.92
CA ALA A 260 3.39 8.87 -26.30
C ALA A 260 4.20 9.96 -27.04
N GLY A 261 4.26 11.18 -26.49
CA GLY A 261 5.22 12.21 -26.94
C GLY A 261 6.69 11.85 -26.67
N ASP A 262 6.94 10.85 -25.83
CA ASP A 262 8.25 10.29 -25.49
C ASP A 262 8.19 8.77 -25.68
N GLN A 263 8.53 8.29 -26.90
CA GLN A 263 8.48 6.87 -27.29
C GLN A 263 9.42 5.96 -26.47
N SER A 264 10.17 6.50 -25.51
CA SER A 264 11.04 5.77 -24.60
C SER A 264 10.77 6.12 -23.13
N HIS A 265 9.55 6.58 -22.80
CA HIS A 265 9.25 7.00 -21.44
C HIS A 265 9.52 5.85 -20.44
N PRO A 266 10.32 6.05 -19.38
CA PRO A 266 10.72 4.98 -18.45
C PRO A 266 9.57 4.19 -17.81
N ARG A 267 8.40 4.83 -17.68
CA ARG A 267 7.18 4.22 -17.13
C ARG A 267 6.44 3.28 -18.09
N GLU A 268 6.83 3.19 -19.36
CA GLU A 268 6.11 2.37 -20.34
C GLU A 268 6.05 0.88 -19.93
N ARG A 269 7.16 0.33 -19.41
CA ARG A 269 7.17 -1.05 -18.90
C ARG A 269 6.16 -1.27 -17.78
N LEU A 270 6.05 -0.33 -16.84
CA LEU A 270 5.07 -0.40 -15.76
C LEU A 270 3.64 -0.36 -16.33
N LEU A 271 3.37 0.58 -17.24
CA LEU A 271 2.05 0.72 -17.88
C LEU A 271 1.63 -0.56 -18.60
N GLN A 272 2.55 -1.22 -19.31
CA GLN A 272 2.29 -2.51 -19.94
C GLN A 272 1.89 -3.58 -18.91
N GLN A 273 2.58 -3.63 -17.76
CA GLN A 273 2.29 -4.61 -16.70
C GLN A 273 0.93 -4.40 -16.02
N ILE A 274 0.46 -3.16 -15.93
CA ILE A 274 -0.82 -2.82 -15.27
C ILE A 274 -1.99 -2.66 -16.25
N SER A 275 -1.71 -2.76 -17.55
CA SER A 275 -2.72 -2.67 -18.59
C SER A 275 -3.68 -3.86 -18.57
N SER A 276 -4.86 -3.65 -19.15
CA SER A 276 -5.84 -4.71 -19.34
C SER A 276 -5.23 -5.89 -20.10
N LYS A 277 -5.56 -7.13 -19.68
CA LYS A 277 -5.03 -8.38 -20.25
C LYS A 277 -3.55 -8.67 -19.96
N SER A 278 -2.98 -8.06 -18.92
CA SER A 278 -1.65 -8.43 -18.41
C SER A 278 -1.65 -9.84 -17.81
N ASP A 279 -0.85 -10.74 -18.38
CA ASP A 279 -0.65 -12.10 -17.83
C ASP A 279 -0.13 -12.07 -16.40
N LEU A 280 0.69 -11.07 -16.07
CA LEU A 280 1.19 -10.87 -14.70
C LEU A 280 0.03 -10.68 -13.71
N LEU A 281 -0.94 -9.81 -14.07
CA LEU A 281 -2.10 -9.56 -13.22
C LEU A 281 -3.04 -10.77 -13.14
N ILE A 282 -3.20 -11.52 -14.23
CA ILE A 282 -4.04 -12.73 -14.25
C ILE A 282 -3.50 -13.78 -13.26
N HIS A 283 -2.20 -14.09 -13.32
CA HIS A 283 -1.59 -15.04 -12.39
C HIS A 283 -1.60 -14.52 -10.95
N GLN A 284 -1.26 -13.25 -10.75
CA GLN A 284 -1.28 -12.62 -9.44
C GLN A 284 -2.69 -12.64 -8.82
N LEU A 285 -3.74 -12.39 -9.60
CA LEU A 285 -5.13 -12.45 -9.13
C LEU A 285 -5.50 -13.86 -8.68
N ALA A 286 -5.10 -14.89 -9.44
CA ALA A 286 -5.35 -16.29 -9.07
C ALA A 286 -4.70 -16.65 -7.73
N ASP A 287 -3.42 -16.32 -7.57
CA ASP A 287 -2.67 -16.56 -6.32
C ASP A 287 -3.25 -15.76 -5.15
N PHE A 288 -3.59 -14.49 -5.39
CA PHE A 288 -4.16 -13.61 -4.38
C PHE A 288 -5.51 -14.11 -3.89
N LYS A 289 -6.41 -14.54 -4.79
CA LYS A 289 -7.71 -15.14 -4.41
C LYS A 289 -7.55 -16.40 -3.57
N ASN A 290 -6.52 -17.21 -3.85
CA ASN A 290 -6.23 -18.40 -3.04
C ASN A 290 -5.71 -18.03 -1.65
N LEU A 291 -4.93 -16.96 -1.55
CA LEU A 291 -4.33 -16.48 -0.33
C LEU A 291 -5.35 -15.93 0.68
N ILE A 292 -6.35 -15.18 0.20
CA ILE A 292 -7.23 -14.37 1.06
C ILE A 292 -8.53 -15.07 1.47
N ARG A 293 -8.65 -16.39 1.24
CA ARG A 293 -9.89 -17.15 1.50
C ARG A 293 -10.36 -17.09 2.96
N ASP A 294 -9.44 -16.95 3.90
CA ASP A 294 -9.69 -16.83 5.34
C ASP A 294 -9.45 -15.39 5.85
N ARG A 295 -9.52 -14.40 4.95
CA ARG A 295 -9.43 -12.96 5.25
C ARG A 295 -10.81 -12.31 5.06
N LYS A 296 -11.02 -11.16 5.69
CA LYS A 296 -12.22 -10.34 5.46
C LYS A 296 -11.93 -9.31 4.37
N VAL A 297 -12.76 -9.26 3.33
CA VAL A 297 -12.55 -8.36 2.19
C VAL A 297 -13.77 -7.47 1.99
N VAL A 298 -13.54 -6.17 1.82
CA VAL A 298 -14.58 -5.21 1.41
C VAL A 298 -14.09 -4.57 0.12
N SER A 299 -14.79 -4.82 -0.98
CA SER A 299 -14.46 -4.30 -2.30
C SER A 299 -15.44 -3.20 -2.69
N PHE A 300 -14.97 -1.96 -2.68
CA PHE A 300 -15.66 -0.81 -3.21
C PHE A 300 -15.38 -0.65 -4.70
N TYR A 301 -16.42 -0.44 -5.51
CA TYR A 301 -16.28 -0.23 -6.96
C TYR A 301 -16.99 1.03 -7.43
N GLU A 302 -16.43 1.65 -8.46
CA GLU A 302 -16.98 2.86 -9.09
C GLU A 302 -18.27 2.57 -9.86
N THR A 303 -19.22 3.51 -9.82
CA THR A 303 -20.43 3.46 -10.65
C THR A 303 -20.57 4.68 -11.56
N GLU A 304 -19.58 5.56 -11.60
CA GLU A 304 -19.55 6.74 -12.48
C GLU A 304 -18.30 6.70 -13.36
N GLN A 305 -18.42 7.23 -14.57
CA GLN A 305 -17.31 7.25 -15.52
C GLN A 305 -16.35 8.40 -15.22
N THR A 306 -15.06 8.17 -15.45
CA THR A 306 -14.02 9.18 -15.33
C THR A 306 -13.88 9.91 -16.67
N ARG A 307 -13.62 11.23 -16.66
CA ARG A 307 -13.24 11.94 -17.89
C ARG A 307 -11.79 11.62 -18.30
N GLN A 308 -11.55 11.41 -19.58
CA GLN A 308 -10.22 11.16 -20.13
C GLN A 308 -9.31 12.40 -20.03
N LEU A 309 -8.00 12.14 -19.93
CA LEU A 309 -6.96 13.15 -19.99
C LEU A 309 -6.85 13.75 -21.40
N VAL A 310 -6.89 15.07 -21.49
CA VAL A 310 -6.68 15.85 -22.72
C VAL A 310 -5.69 16.96 -22.40
N LEU A 311 -4.74 17.21 -23.31
CA LEU A 311 -3.79 18.31 -23.18
C LEU A 311 -4.52 19.64 -23.40
N ASP A 312 -4.54 20.46 -22.35
CA ASP A 312 -5.09 21.81 -22.41
C ASP A 312 -4.08 22.74 -23.09
N SER A 313 -4.41 23.24 -24.29
CA SER A 313 -3.52 24.03 -25.13
C SER A 313 -3.13 25.39 -24.52
N GLU A 314 -3.98 25.95 -23.66
CA GLU A 314 -3.72 27.24 -23.00
C GLU A 314 -2.76 27.12 -21.81
N SER A 315 -2.95 26.09 -20.97
CA SER A 315 -2.13 25.89 -19.77
C SER A 315 -0.95 24.93 -19.97
N GLY A 316 -0.89 24.21 -21.09
CA GLY A 316 0.12 23.19 -21.36
C GLY A 316 0.06 21.99 -20.41
N ARG A 317 -1.09 21.78 -19.74
CA ARG A 317 -1.27 20.74 -18.71
C ARG A 317 -2.35 19.76 -19.12
N TRP A 318 -2.12 18.48 -18.84
CA TRP A 318 -3.14 17.45 -19.01
C TRP A 318 -4.26 17.63 -17.99
N LYS A 319 -5.51 17.68 -18.45
CA LYS A 319 -6.72 17.82 -17.62
C LYS A 319 -7.74 16.74 -17.99
N ARG A 320 -8.52 16.28 -17.02
CA ARG A 320 -9.62 15.33 -17.25
C ARG A 320 -10.86 16.04 -17.83
N THR A 321 -10.76 16.51 -19.07
CA THR A 321 -11.82 17.26 -19.78
C THR A 321 -12.36 16.53 -21.00
N GLY A 322 -11.77 15.39 -21.37
CA GLY A 322 -12.21 14.59 -22.51
C GLY A 322 -13.50 13.82 -22.27
N ASP A 323 -13.71 12.83 -23.14
CA ASP A 323 -14.86 11.93 -23.11
C ASP A 323 -14.87 11.05 -21.87
N PHE A 324 -16.04 10.49 -21.57
CA PHE A 324 -16.22 9.61 -20.43
C PHE A 324 -15.71 8.19 -20.73
N VAL A 325 -14.94 7.64 -19.80
CA VAL A 325 -14.41 6.28 -19.85
C VAL A 325 -14.61 5.58 -18.51
N THR A 326 -14.89 4.29 -18.55
CA THR A 326 -14.85 3.45 -17.36
C THR A 326 -13.41 2.98 -17.17
N THR A 327 -12.71 3.56 -16.18
CA THR A 327 -11.30 3.25 -15.95
C THR A 327 -11.13 1.84 -15.38
N VAL A 328 -12.04 1.43 -14.50
CA VAL A 328 -12.08 0.09 -13.90
C VAL A 328 -13.51 -0.44 -13.88
N GLY A 329 -13.82 -1.40 -14.75
CA GLY A 329 -15.09 -2.11 -14.71
C GLY A 329 -15.30 -2.86 -13.40
N ALA A 330 -16.57 -3.02 -12.97
CA ALA A 330 -16.91 -3.76 -11.75
C ALA A 330 -16.36 -5.20 -11.76
N ASP A 331 -16.24 -5.84 -12.93
CA ASP A 331 -15.67 -7.17 -13.07
C ASP A 331 -14.14 -7.23 -12.83
N SER A 332 -13.45 -6.08 -12.94
CA SER A 332 -12.04 -5.90 -12.59
C SER A 332 -11.88 -5.44 -11.14
N ALA A 333 -12.78 -4.58 -10.65
CA ALA A 333 -12.78 -4.09 -9.27
C ALA A 333 -13.13 -5.15 -8.21
N LEU A 334 -13.93 -6.14 -8.59
CA LEU A 334 -14.42 -7.20 -7.70
C LEU A 334 -13.63 -8.50 -7.89
N LEU A 335 -13.30 -9.17 -6.78
CA LEU A 335 -12.60 -10.46 -6.79
C LEU A 335 -13.53 -11.61 -7.18
N GLN A 336 -14.86 -11.39 -7.15
CA GLN A 336 -15.88 -12.41 -7.41
C GLN A 336 -15.75 -13.58 -6.43
N LEU A 337 -15.54 -13.25 -5.15
CA LEU A 337 -15.57 -14.23 -4.05
C LEU A 337 -17.00 -14.34 -3.48
N PRO A 338 -17.31 -15.43 -2.76
CA PRO A 338 -18.60 -15.54 -2.08
C PRO A 338 -18.86 -14.36 -1.12
N ASP A 339 -20.13 -13.98 -0.95
CA ASP A 339 -20.51 -12.79 -0.16
C ASP A 339 -20.14 -12.87 1.32
N HIS A 340 -19.89 -14.07 1.86
CA HIS A 340 -19.40 -14.22 3.24
C HIS A 340 -17.89 -13.92 3.40
N VAL A 341 -17.17 -13.79 2.27
CA VAL A 341 -15.73 -13.46 2.20
C VAL A 341 -15.53 -12.02 1.68
N GLU A 342 -16.24 -11.64 0.63
CA GLU A 342 -16.14 -10.34 -0.04
C GLU A 342 -17.47 -9.58 -0.01
N ASP A 343 -17.51 -8.50 0.78
CA ASP A 343 -18.56 -7.48 0.72
C ASP A 343 -18.35 -6.61 -0.52
N LYS A 344 -19.34 -6.57 -1.42
CA LYS A 344 -19.27 -5.83 -2.69
C LYS A 344 -20.08 -4.55 -2.57
N VAL A 345 -19.41 -3.40 -2.57
CA VAL A 345 -20.05 -2.12 -2.22
C VAL A 345 -19.96 -1.13 -3.40
N PRO A 346 -21.08 -0.75 -4.04
CA PRO A 346 -21.08 0.29 -5.05
C PRO A 346 -20.83 1.67 -4.43
N LEU A 347 -20.08 2.52 -5.12
CA LEU A 347 -19.98 3.95 -4.82
C LEU A 347 -20.29 4.81 -6.04
N HIS A 348 -21.20 5.76 -5.84
CA HIS A 348 -21.53 6.82 -6.80
C HIS A 348 -20.39 7.85 -6.85
N ALA A 349 -19.29 7.44 -7.48
CA ALA A 349 -18.09 8.22 -7.66
C ALA A 349 -17.26 7.64 -8.82
N ASP A 350 -16.48 8.49 -9.47
CA ASP A 350 -15.45 8.09 -10.43
C ASP A 350 -14.19 7.52 -9.75
N HIS A 351 -13.27 6.97 -10.55
CA HIS A 351 -12.05 6.27 -10.09
C HIS A 351 -11.18 7.12 -9.17
N SER A 352 -11.16 8.43 -9.43
CA SER A 352 -10.37 9.38 -8.68
C SER A 352 -11.07 9.81 -7.39
N MET A 353 -12.40 9.80 -7.36
CA MET A 353 -13.22 10.29 -6.25
C MET A 353 -13.65 9.20 -5.27
N VAL A 354 -13.57 7.93 -5.66
CA VAL A 354 -14.01 6.75 -4.88
C VAL A 354 -13.40 6.65 -3.46
N VAL A 355 -12.27 7.31 -3.21
CA VAL A 355 -11.57 7.35 -1.91
C VAL A 355 -11.55 8.70 -1.21
N LYS A 356 -12.24 9.71 -1.77
CA LYS A 356 -12.20 11.11 -1.31
C LYS A 356 -13.51 11.48 -0.61
N PHE A 357 -13.59 11.21 0.69
CA PHE A 357 -14.78 11.49 1.48
C PHE A 357 -14.76 12.89 2.10
N ASP A 358 -15.74 13.72 1.74
CA ASP A 358 -15.82 15.11 2.19
C ASP A 358 -16.31 15.25 3.64
N THR A 359 -17.14 14.31 4.11
CA THR A 359 -17.78 14.38 5.43
C THR A 359 -17.89 12.99 6.07
N ARG A 360 -18.04 12.96 7.40
CA ARG A 360 -18.35 11.73 8.17
C ARG A 360 -19.69 11.09 7.80
N ASN A 361 -20.57 11.82 7.12
CA ASN A 361 -21.87 11.31 6.68
C ASN A 361 -21.82 10.69 5.27
N ALA A 362 -20.69 10.82 4.56
CA ALA A 362 -20.52 10.19 3.25
C ALA A 362 -20.80 8.69 3.34
N ALA A 363 -21.64 8.16 2.46
CA ALA A 363 -22.06 6.76 2.50
C ALA A 363 -20.86 5.80 2.43
N GLY A 364 -19.90 6.06 1.53
CA GLY A 364 -18.68 5.26 1.43
C GLY A 364 -17.84 5.27 2.71
N TYR A 365 -17.70 6.43 3.37
CA TYR A 365 -17.01 6.51 4.65
C TYR A 365 -17.74 5.73 5.75
N ARG A 366 -19.06 5.87 5.87
CA ARG A 366 -19.87 5.15 6.87
C ARG A 366 -19.71 3.64 6.72
N THR A 367 -19.85 3.12 5.50
CA THR A 367 -19.64 1.69 5.25
C THR A 367 -18.21 1.26 5.58
N ALA A 368 -17.21 2.04 5.16
CA ALA A 368 -15.81 1.72 5.43
C ALA A 368 -15.52 1.70 6.95
N VAL A 369 -15.96 2.72 7.69
CA VAL A 369 -15.71 2.80 9.14
C VAL A 369 -16.47 1.75 9.93
N ASP A 370 -17.69 1.38 9.52
CA ASP A 370 -18.45 0.29 10.14
C ASP A 370 -17.69 -1.04 10.02
N LYS A 371 -17.15 -1.32 8.83
CA LYS A 371 -16.33 -2.53 8.59
C LYS A 371 -14.99 -2.48 9.32
N LEU A 372 -14.32 -1.34 9.33
CA LEU A 372 -13.05 -1.19 10.06
C LEU A 372 -13.25 -1.30 11.58
N ARG A 373 -14.36 -0.81 12.15
CA ARG A 373 -14.73 -1.03 13.57
C ARG A 373 -14.93 -2.51 13.86
N GLN A 374 -15.64 -3.22 13.00
CA GLN A 374 -15.78 -4.67 13.13
C GLN A 374 -14.41 -5.37 13.05
N PHE A 375 -13.57 -5.00 12.08
CA PHE A 375 -12.25 -5.60 11.92
C PHE A 375 -11.37 -5.33 13.14
N SER A 376 -11.33 -4.10 13.65
CA SER A 376 -10.56 -3.73 14.84
C SER A 376 -10.96 -4.56 16.07
N LYS A 377 -12.26 -4.85 16.23
CA LYS A 377 -12.79 -5.66 17.32
C LYS A 377 -12.44 -7.15 17.20
N ASP A 378 -12.61 -7.72 16.00
CA ASP A 378 -12.51 -9.17 15.78
C ASP A 378 -11.06 -9.63 15.53
N ALA A 379 -10.23 -8.77 14.93
CA ALA A 379 -8.90 -9.15 14.45
C ALA A 379 -7.93 -9.63 15.54
N PRO A 380 -7.88 -9.06 16.76
CA PRO A 380 -6.95 -9.50 17.80
C PRO A 380 -7.05 -10.99 18.12
N SER A 381 -8.27 -11.52 18.30
CA SER A 381 -8.48 -12.93 18.64
C SER A 381 -8.13 -13.87 17.48
N VAL A 382 -8.57 -13.51 16.27
CA VAL A 382 -8.34 -14.32 15.06
C VAL A 382 -6.87 -14.39 14.70
N VAL A 383 -6.16 -13.25 14.75
CA VAL A 383 -4.74 -13.19 14.43
C VAL A 383 -3.92 -13.90 15.51
N ALA A 384 -4.23 -13.71 16.80
CA ALA A 384 -3.56 -14.44 17.87
C ALA A 384 -3.67 -15.96 17.68
N ALA A 385 -4.86 -16.47 17.31
CA ALA A 385 -5.07 -17.88 17.03
C ALA A 385 -4.19 -18.41 15.88
N ARG A 386 -3.97 -17.60 14.82
CA ARG A 386 -3.05 -17.96 13.72
C ARG A 386 -1.59 -18.03 14.18
N PHE A 387 -1.21 -17.28 15.21
CA PHE A 387 0.14 -17.32 15.79
C PHE A 387 0.35 -18.47 16.77
N THR A 388 -0.71 -18.94 17.44
CA THR A 388 -0.66 -20.10 18.35
C THR A 388 -0.81 -21.44 17.65
N GLN A 389 -1.46 -21.49 16.49
CA GLN A 389 -1.50 -22.70 15.67
C GLN A 389 -0.08 -23.03 15.23
N THR A 390 0.50 -24.07 15.83
CA THR A 390 1.69 -24.72 15.29
C THR A 390 1.35 -25.11 13.86
N ARG A 391 2.22 -24.73 12.91
CA ARG A 391 2.16 -25.25 11.54
C ARG A 391 2.26 -26.76 11.70
N ALA A 392 1.13 -27.46 11.72
CA ALA A 392 1.11 -28.89 11.53
C ALA A 392 1.72 -29.04 10.15
N LYS A 393 3.04 -29.25 10.08
CA LYS A 393 3.67 -29.71 8.85
C LYS A 393 2.81 -30.90 8.48
N PRO A 394 2.07 -30.87 7.36
CA PRO A 394 1.42 -32.08 6.92
C PRO A 394 2.52 -33.14 6.94
N PRO A 395 2.29 -34.31 7.58
CA PRO A 395 3.28 -35.38 7.55
C PRO A 395 3.70 -35.54 6.08
N PRO A 396 5.00 -35.71 5.79
CA PRO A 396 5.47 -35.77 4.41
C PRO A 396 4.57 -36.72 3.62
N CYS A 397 3.84 -36.19 2.62
CA CYS A 397 2.91 -36.96 1.78
C CYS A 397 3.65 -37.93 0.83
N SER A 398 4.95 -38.16 1.04
CA SER A 398 5.73 -39.14 0.32
C SER A 398 6.50 -40.00 1.31
N THR A 399 5.96 -41.19 1.55
CA THR A 399 6.77 -42.40 1.67
C THR A 399 6.29 -43.32 0.55
N VAL A 400 7.03 -43.39 -0.55
CA VAL A 400 6.87 -44.49 -1.51
C VAL A 400 7.50 -45.70 -0.86
N PRO A 401 6.67 -46.71 -0.52
CA PRO A 401 6.81 -47.94 -1.26
C PRO A 401 5.42 -48.40 -1.71
N PHE A 402 5.14 -48.22 -3.00
CA PHE A 402 4.12 -49.06 -3.62
C PHE A 402 4.55 -50.52 -3.47
N LYS A 403 3.62 -51.42 -3.13
CA LYS A 403 3.87 -52.85 -3.25
C LYS A 403 4.24 -53.13 -4.71
N LYS A 404 5.27 -53.96 -4.94
CA LYS A 404 5.63 -54.42 -6.29
C LYS A 404 4.36 -54.90 -6.99
N ASP A 405 4.04 -54.31 -8.13
CA ASP A 405 3.00 -54.82 -9.01
C ASP A 405 3.53 -56.12 -9.66
N PRO A 406 2.95 -57.30 -9.34
CA PRO A 406 3.39 -58.56 -9.91
C PRO A 406 3.11 -58.66 -11.41
N MET A 407 2.30 -57.76 -11.96
CA MET A 407 1.96 -57.66 -13.38
C MET A 407 2.74 -56.55 -14.09
N PHE A 408 3.74 -55.95 -13.43
CA PHE A 408 4.59 -54.95 -14.05
C PHE A 408 5.37 -55.55 -15.23
N VAL A 409 5.00 -55.14 -16.44
CA VAL A 409 5.73 -55.47 -17.67
C VAL A 409 6.77 -54.37 -17.88
N GLY A 410 7.97 -54.60 -17.36
CA GLY A 410 9.06 -53.62 -17.36
C GLY A 410 9.58 -53.30 -18.75
N ARG A 411 9.96 -52.04 -18.97
CA ARG A 411 10.85 -51.65 -20.08
C ARG A 411 12.28 -52.01 -19.69
N GLU A 412 12.66 -53.28 -19.85
CA GLU A 412 13.91 -53.83 -19.33
C GLU A 412 15.16 -53.04 -19.73
N ALA A 413 15.19 -52.49 -20.95
CA ALA A 413 16.28 -51.62 -21.40
C ALA A 413 16.39 -50.31 -20.59
N VAL A 414 15.25 -49.69 -20.25
CA VAL A 414 15.20 -48.44 -19.46
C VAL A 414 15.55 -48.73 -18.01
N ILE A 415 15.05 -49.84 -17.46
CA ILE A 415 15.35 -50.27 -16.09
C ILE A 415 16.84 -50.57 -15.93
N SER A 416 17.44 -51.25 -16.92
CA SER A 416 18.88 -51.53 -16.93
C SER A 416 19.71 -50.25 -16.99
N ALA A 417 19.31 -49.27 -17.82
CA ALA A 417 19.99 -47.98 -17.89
C ALA A 417 19.93 -47.20 -16.56
N ILE A 418 18.79 -47.22 -15.87
CA ILE A 418 18.65 -46.61 -14.53
C ILE A 418 19.57 -47.31 -13.51
N GLN A 419 19.60 -48.65 -13.51
CA GLN A 419 20.43 -49.43 -12.59
C GLN A 419 21.93 -49.22 -12.83
N GLU A 420 22.35 -49.10 -14.09
CA GLU A 420 23.73 -48.80 -14.46
C GLU A 420 24.13 -47.38 -14.04
N GLY A 421 23.26 -46.40 -14.26
CA GLY A 421 23.43 -45.04 -13.75
C GLY A 421 23.58 -44.98 -12.23
N HIS A 422 22.84 -45.81 -11.49
CA HIS A 422 22.98 -45.90 -10.03
C HIS A 422 24.25 -46.63 -9.57
N LYS A 423 24.71 -47.66 -10.30
CA LYS A 423 25.91 -48.45 -9.93
C LYS A 423 27.20 -47.65 -10.01
N ALA A 424 27.30 -46.68 -10.93
CA ALA A 424 28.52 -45.91 -11.15
C ALA A 424 28.86 -44.90 -10.01
N ILE A 425 27.97 -44.67 -9.04
CA ILE A 425 27.98 -43.42 -8.24
C ILE A 425 28.03 -43.66 -6.70
N GLY A 426 27.93 -44.90 -6.21
CA GLY A 426 28.16 -45.23 -4.78
C GLY A 426 27.04 -44.81 -3.82
N GLN A 427 27.36 -44.55 -2.54
CA GLN A 427 26.40 -44.32 -1.43
C GLN A 427 26.08 -42.84 -1.12
N ARG A 428 26.16 -41.92 -2.09
CA ARG A 428 25.68 -40.55 -1.89
C ARG A 428 24.26 -40.41 -2.44
N HIS A 429 23.36 -39.86 -1.62
CA HIS A 429 21.96 -39.64 -1.97
C HIS A 429 21.85 -38.59 -3.07
N GLU A 430 21.45 -38.99 -4.28
CA GLU A 430 20.98 -38.04 -5.30
C GLU A 430 19.80 -38.60 -6.11
N ARG A 431 19.02 -37.66 -6.65
CA ARG A 431 17.70 -37.88 -7.28
C ARG A 431 17.86 -38.06 -8.79
N VAL A 432 17.26 -39.10 -9.36
CA VAL A 432 17.14 -39.27 -10.82
C VAL A 432 15.81 -38.70 -11.27
N ALA A 433 15.86 -37.78 -12.25
CA ALA A 433 14.66 -37.26 -12.89
C ALA A 433 14.37 -38.05 -14.17
N LEU A 434 13.19 -38.65 -14.25
CA LEU A 434 12.69 -39.32 -15.45
C LEU A 434 11.94 -38.30 -16.29
N VAL A 435 12.46 -38.00 -17.48
CA VAL A 435 11.84 -37.07 -18.43
C VAL A 435 11.22 -37.83 -19.60
N GLY A 436 9.95 -37.53 -19.88
CA GLY A 436 9.24 -38.03 -21.06
C GLY A 436 8.25 -36.99 -21.60
N LEU A 437 7.65 -37.28 -22.77
CA LEU A 437 6.70 -36.39 -23.46
C LEU A 437 5.48 -35.95 -22.61
N ALA A 438 5.23 -36.59 -21.46
CA ALA A 438 4.15 -36.28 -20.53
C ALA A 438 4.59 -35.66 -19.19
N GLY A 439 5.88 -35.30 -19.01
CA GLY A 439 6.36 -34.58 -17.81
C GLY A 439 7.67 -35.11 -17.21
N VAL A 440 8.01 -34.58 -16.03
CA VAL A 440 9.18 -34.94 -15.21
C VAL A 440 8.69 -35.70 -13.97
N GLY A 441 9.25 -36.88 -13.70
CA GLY A 441 9.00 -37.71 -12.51
C GLY A 441 10.22 -37.89 -11.64
#